data_AF-A0A7X9DH30-F1
#
_entry.id   AF-A0A7X9DH30-F1
#
_cell.length_a   1.000
_cell.length_b   1.000
_cell.length_c   1.000
_cell.angle_alpha   90.00
_cell.angle_beta   90.00
_cell.angle_gamma   90.00
#
_symmetry.space_group_name_H-M   'P 1'
#
loop_
_entity.id
_entity.type
_entity.pdbx_description
1 polymer ?
#
loop_
_entity_poly.entity_id
_entity_poly.type
_entity_poly.pdbx_seq_one_letter_code
_entity_poly.pdbx_strand_id
1 'polypeptide(L)'
;MNIAIASGKGGTGKTTLSATLAFYASQFQTTALLDCDVEEPDANLLLKINVENRYPVNVLIPQVDMDACTGCGKCQKVCQYNAIVLIKARPLVLPELCHSCGGCYLACPEHAIKEIPRPIGTIETGNSNNLFYAAGVLNIGEHITTPLIDEVKKEHRHATLRIIDAPPGSSCPVIHAMEHSDFVILVAEPTPFGFHDVALAYQVAKSLSIPCGIVINNMVE
;
A
#
# COMPACT_ATOMS: atom_id res chain seq x y z
N MET A 1 -8.05 17.52 -2.34
CA MET A 1 -8.30 16.72 -3.56
C MET A 1 -7.25 15.62 -3.64
N ASN A 2 -7.67 14.38 -3.91
CA ASN A 2 -6.80 13.20 -4.05
C ASN A 2 -6.74 12.80 -5.53
N ILE A 3 -5.55 12.77 -6.12
CA ILE A 3 -5.32 12.27 -7.48
C ILE A 3 -4.35 11.11 -7.39
N ALA A 4 -4.80 9.91 -7.76
CA ALA A 4 -3.93 8.75 -7.87
C ALA A 4 -3.31 8.67 -9.27
N ILE A 5 -2.01 8.40 -9.32
CA ILE A 5 -1.25 8.14 -10.53
C ILE A 5 -0.94 6.64 -10.54
N ALA A 6 -1.41 5.93 -11.56
CA ALA A 6 -1.31 4.48 -11.63
C ALA A 6 -0.95 4.00 -13.03
N SER A 7 -0.52 2.75 -13.15
CA SER A 7 -0.18 2.14 -14.44
C SER A 7 -0.44 0.64 -14.42
N GLY A 8 -0.68 0.04 -15.58
CA GLY A 8 -0.89 -1.40 -15.67
C GLY A 8 0.38 -2.25 -15.50
N LYS A 9 1.56 -1.64 -15.61
CA LYS A 9 2.87 -2.28 -15.39
C LYS A 9 3.89 -1.28 -14.85
N GLY A 10 5.03 -1.79 -14.39
CA GLY A 10 6.20 -1.00 -14.02
C GLY A 10 6.89 -0.36 -15.24
N GLY A 11 7.70 0.68 -14.99
CA GLY A 11 8.53 1.31 -16.02
C GLY A 11 7.84 2.32 -16.95
N THR A 12 6.54 2.60 -16.77
CA THR A 12 5.78 3.53 -17.64
C THR A 12 6.03 5.02 -17.37
N GLY A 13 6.86 5.36 -16.38
CA GLY A 13 7.15 6.74 -15.96
C GLY A 13 6.12 7.35 -14.99
N LYS A 14 5.32 6.51 -14.34
CA LYS A 14 4.35 6.87 -13.29
C LYS A 14 4.97 7.76 -12.20
N THR A 15 6.03 7.29 -11.54
CA THR A 15 6.70 8.03 -10.46
C THR A 15 7.29 9.37 -10.93
N THR A 16 7.83 9.42 -12.14
CA THR A 16 8.28 10.68 -12.76
C THR A 16 7.14 11.67 -12.92
N LEU A 17 5.99 11.22 -13.43
CA LEU A 17 4.80 12.06 -13.55
C LEU A 17 4.29 12.51 -12.18
N SER A 18 4.20 11.60 -11.21
CA SER A 18 3.79 11.87 -9.83
C SER A 18 4.65 12.96 -9.17
N ALA A 19 5.97 12.79 -9.20
CA ALA A 19 6.91 13.74 -8.63
C ALA A 19 6.88 15.10 -9.34
N THR A 20 6.83 15.11 -10.67
CA THR A 20 6.81 16.36 -11.46
C THR A 20 5.51 17.15 -11.21
N LEU A 21 4.37 16.46 -11.21
CA LEU A 21 3.07 17.09 -10.95
C LEU A 21 3.00 17.66 -9.54
N ALA A 22 3.46 16.89 -8.53
CA ALA A 22 3.49 17.34 -7.15
C ALA A 22 4.42 18.55 -6.95
N PHE A 23 5.61 18.52 -7.55
CA PHE A 23 6.57 19.63 -7.51
C PHE A 23 6.03 20.90 -8.18
N TYR A 24 5.40 20.78 -9.35
CA TYR A 24 4.82 21.93 -10.05
C TYR A 24 3.62 22.51 -9.29
N ALA A 25 2.72 21.66 -8.79
CA ALA A 25 1.56 22.11 -8.01
C ALA A 25 1.96 22.79 -6.70
N SER A 26 3.05 22.36 -6.06
CA SER A 26 3.53 22.96 -4.81
C SER A 26 3.95 24.43 -4.96
N GLN A 27 4.23 24.89 -6.19
CA GLN A 27 4.51 26.31 -6.45
C GLN A 27 3.30 27.22 -6.25
N PHE A 28 2.08 26.65 -6.23
CA PHE A 28 0.82 27.41 -6.19
C PHE A 28 -0.06 27.07 -4.99
N GLN A 29 0.10 25.89 -4.40
CA GLN A 29 -0.74 25.41 -3.29
C GLN A 29 -0.02 24.39 -2.44
N THR A 30 -0.49 24.15 -1.20
CA THR A 30 0.01 23.07 -0.36
C THR A 30 -0.28 21.72 -1.04
N THR A 31 0.78 20.95 -1.29
CA THR A 31 0.72 19.70 -2.05
C THR A 31 1.41 18.59 -1.27
N ALA A 32 0.82 17.39 -1.25
CA ALA A 32 1.47 16.18 -0.76
C ALA A 32 1.76 15.23 -1.92
N LEU A 33 2.95 14.63 -1.90
CA LEU A 33 3.24 13.40 -2.65
C LEU A 33 3.28 12.22 -1.68
N LEU A 34 2.43 11.24 -1.92
CA LEU A 34 2.29 10.03 -1.12
C LEU A 34 2.75 8.85 -1.98
N ASP A 35 3.95 8.36 -1.71
CA ASP A 35 4.56 7.23 -2.40
C ASP A 35 4.03 5.92 -1.82
N CYS A 36 3.05 5.34 -2.52
CA CYS A 36 2.38 4.11 -2.13
C CYS A 36 2.96 2.88 -2.82
N ASP A 37 4.04 3.02 -3.60
CA ASP A 37 4.82 1.88 -4.09
C ASP A 37 5.77 1.40 -3.00
N VAL A 38 5.21 0.79 -1.95
CA VAL A 38 5.94 0.55 -0.69
C VAL A 38 7.03 -0.52 -0.79
N GLU A 39 7.05 -1.27 -1.89
CA GLU A 39 8.11 -2.23 -2.21
C GLU A 39 9.30 -1.51 -2.86
N GLU A 40 9.05 -0.50 -3.70
CA GLU A 40 10.05 0.25 -4.46
C GLU A 40 9.77 1.78 -4.41
N PRO A 41 9.86 2.44 -3.23
CA PRO A 41 9.50 3.85 -3.09
C PRO A 41 10.56 4.78 -3.67
N ASP A 42 10.46 5.08 -4.95
CA ASP A 42 11.48 5.80 -5.73
C ASP A 42 11.24 7.32 -5.83
N ALA A 43 10.11 7.85 -5.39
CA ALA A 43 9.77 9.25 -5.64
C ALA A 43 10.76 10.26 -5.03
N ASN A 44 11.36 9.94 -3.87
CA ASN A 44 12.34 10.84 -3.25
C ASN A 44 13.70 10.88 -3.98
N LEU A 45 14.01 9.89 -4.82
CA LEU A 45 15.22 9.93 -5.65
C LEU A 45 15.16 11.12 -6.62
N LEU A 46 13.95 11.49 -7.06
CA LEU A 46 13.69 12.64 -7.93
C LEU A 46 13.59 13.95 -7.15
N LEU A 47 12.90 13.95 -6.00
CA LEU A 47 12.62 15.17 -5.24
C LEU A 47 13.77 15.61 -4.32
N LYS A 48 14.59 14.68 -3.84
CA LYS A 48 15.71 14.91 -2.91
C LYS A 48 15.28 15.67 -1.65
N ILE A 49 14.10 15.35 -1.12
CA ILE A 49 13.61 15.91 0.14
C ILE A 49 14.34 15.23 1.30
N ASN A 50 14.78 16.03 2.26
CA ASN A 50 15.36 15.51 3.50
C ASN A 50 14.26 14.83 4.32
N VAL A 51 14.44 13.54 4.60
CA VAL A 51 13.55 12.79 5.50
C VAL A 51 13.77 13.29 6.93
N GLU A 52 12.72 13.79 7.55
CA GLU A 52 12.74 14.39 8.90
C GLU A 52 12.24 13.40 9.96
N ASN A 53 11.25 12.58 9.62
CA ASN A 53 10.68 11.61 10.54
C ASN A 53 10.62 10.23 9.92
N ARG A 54 10.85 9.22 10.76
CA ARG A 54 10.72 7.81 10.43
C ARG A 54 10.07 7.07 11.60
N TYR A 55 8.97 6.37 11.35
CA TYR A 55 8.28 5.62 12.39
C TYR A 55 7.70 4.29 11.88
N PRO A 56 7.64 3.25 12.73
CA PRO A 56 7.19 1.93 12.31
C PRO A 56 5.69 1.87 12.13
N VAL A 57 5.26 1.08 11.15
CA VAL A 57 3.86 0.66 10.97
C VAL A 57 3.73 -0.79 11.40
N ASN A 58 2.77 -1.04 12.29
CA ASN A 58 2.52 -2.35 12.85
C ASN A 58 1.18 -2.90 12.38
N VAL A 59 1.13 -4.22 12.19
CA VAL A 59 -0.11 -4.99 12.08
C VAL A 59 -0.32 -5.85 13.32
N LEU A 60 -1.53 -6.31 13.54
CA LEU A 60 -1.87 -7.18 14.66
C LEU A 60 -1.81 -8.66 14.25
N ILE A 61 -0.96 -9.43 14.93
CA ILE A 61 -0.84 -10.87 14.69
C ILE A 61 -1.23 -11.69 15.93
N PRO A 62 -1.69 -12.93 15.75
CA PRO A 62 -2.06 -13.77 16.87
C PRO A 62 -0.83 -14.30 17.60
N GLN A 63 -0.85 -14.18 18.93
CA GLN A 63 0.01 -14.88 19.87
C GLN A 63 -0.83 -15.87 20.68
N VAL A 64 -0.44 -17.14 20.66
CA VAL A 64 -1.16 -18.20 21.36
C VAL A 64 -0.59 -18.38 22.76
N ASP A 65 -1.45 -18.30 23.77
CA ASP A 65 -1.15 -18.70 25.14
C ASP A 65 -1.26 -20.23 25.24
N MET A 66 -0.11 -20.90 25.33
CA MET A 66 -0.05 -22.36 25.34
C MET A 66 -0.56 -22.98 26.64
N ASP A 67 -0.65 -22.22 27.73
CA ASP A 67 -1.17 -22.70 29.01
C ASP A 67 -2.71 -22.72 28.99
N ALA A 68 -3.33 -21.78 28.29
CA ALA A 68 -4.79 -21.72 28.09
C ALA A 68 -5.27 -22.55 26.87
N CYS A 69 -4.38 -22.89 25.93
CA CYS A 69 -4.77 -23.54 24.68
C CYS A 69 -5.09 -25.03 24.86
N THR A 70 -6.32 -25.43 24.50
CA THR A 70 -6.74 -26.85 24.50
C THR A 70 -6.36 -27.62 23.23
N GLY A 71 -5.78 -26.95 22.22
CA GLY A 71 -5.43 -27.59 20.95
C GLY A 71 -6.63 -27.93 20.04
N CYS A 72 -7.80 -27.33 20.26
CA CYS A 72 -9.05 -27.67 19.55
C CYS A 72 -9.05 -27.39 18.03
N GLY A 73 -8.10 -26.59 17.54
CA GLY A 73 -7.89 -26.34 16.10
C GLY A 73 -8.90 -25.39 15.43
N LYS A 74 -9.81 -24.74 16.17
CA LYS A 74 -10.77 -23.77 15.57
C LYS A 74 -10.07 -22.59 14.88
N CYS A 75 -8.96 -22.11 15.45
CA CYS A 75 -8.15 -21.04 14.86
C CYS A 75 -7.53 -21.43 13.50
N GLN A 76 -7.12 -22.69 13.32
CA GLN A 76 -6.67 -23.20 12.03
C GLN A 76 -7.84 -23.25 11.04
N LYS A 77 -9.00 -23.80 11.46
CA LYS A 77 -10.18 -23.98 10.58
C LYS A 77 -10.71 -22.66 10.00
N VAL A 78 -10.66 -21.58 10.78
CA VAL A 78 -11.12 -20.25 10.31
C VAL A 78 -10.07 -19.54 9.44
N CYS A 79 -8.80 -19.93 9.50
CA CYS A 79 -7.72 -19.25 8.82
C CYS A 79 -7.69 -19.60 7.32
N GLN A 80 -8.25 -18.72 6.48
CA GLN A 80 -8.27 -18.89 5.02
C GLN A 80 -6.87 -18.82 4.39
N TYR A 81 -5.90 -18.25 5.10
CA TYR A 81 -4.53 -18.03 4.62
C TYR A 81 -3.55 -19.10 5.10
N ASN A 82 -4.01 -20.09 5.87
CA ASN A 82 -3.17 -21.13 6.47
C ASN A 82 -2.00 -20.60 7.32
N ALA A 83 -2.17 -19.41 7.90
CA ALA A 83 -1.21 -18.78 8.80
C ALA A 83 -1.15 -19.44 10.19
N ILE A 84 -2.05 -20.38 10.48
CA ILE A 84 -2.04 -21.16 11.73
C ILE A 84 -2.18 -22.63 11.38
N VAL A 85 -1.20 -23.44 11.77
CA VAL A 85 -1.18 -24.89 11.55
C VAL A 85 -1.06 -25.65 12.87
N LEU A 86 -1.81 -26.74 13.01
CA LEU A 86 -1.85 -27.54 14.24
C LEU A 86 -0.91 -28.75 14.09
N ILE A 87 0.16 -28.77 14.89
CA ILE A 87 1.13 -29.86 14.90
C ILE A 87 1.04 -30.56 16.25
N LYS A 88 0.63 -31.84 16.28
CA LYS A 88 0.44 -32.61 17.54
C LYS A 88 -0.41 -31.84 18.57
N ALA A 89 -1.55 -31.29 18.13
CA ALA A 89 -2.45 -30.46 18.93
C ALA A 89 -1.86 -29.12 19.44
N ARG A 90 -0.72 -28.67 18.91
CA ARG A 90 -0.13 -27.37 19.23
C ARG A 90 -0.26 -26.42 18.04
N PRO A 91 -0.91 -25.26 18.19
CA PRO A 91 -0.97 -24.27 17.12
C PRO A 91 0.41 -23.63 16.90
N LEU A 92 0.86 -23.63 15.66
CA LEU A 92 2.02 -22.90 15.17
C LEU A 92 1.52 -21.75 14.29
N VAL A 93 1.90 -20.53 14.63
CA VAL A 93 1.58 -19.34 13.84
C VAL A 93 2.73 -19.09 12.87
N LEU A 94 2.41 -18.83 11.60
CA LEU A 94 3.29 -18.38 10.53
C LEU A 94 2.97 -16.91 10.28
N PRO A 95 3.68 -15.96 10.93
CA PRO A 95 3.33 -14.55 10.87
C PRO A 95 3.31 -14.01 9.44
N GLU A 96 4.21 -14.46 8.57
CA GLU A 96 4.40 -13.98 7.21
C GLU A 96 3.19 -14.26 6.31
N LEU A 97 2.39 -15.28 6.64
CA LEU A 97 1.14 -15.62 5.95
C LEU A 97 -0.10 -14.98 6.59
N CYS A 98 0.07 -14.26 7.70
CA CYS A 98 -1.04 -13.72 8.47
C CYS A 98 -1.55 -12.41 7.88
N HIS A 99 -2.80 -12.39 7.43
CA HIS A 99 -3.49 -11.18 6.94
C HIS A 99 -4.09 -10.29 8.03
N SER A 100 -3.75 -10.52 9.31
CA SER A 100 -4.17 -9.67 10.43
C SER A 100 -5.69 -9.45 10.53
N CYS A 101 -6.48 -10.45 10.13
CA CYS A 101 -7.95 -10.32 10.04
C CYS A 101 -8.70 -10.59 11.35
N GLY A 102 -8.00 -10.94 12.44
CA GLY A 102 -8.61 -11.23 13.75
C GLY A 102 -9.51 -12.47 13.83
N GLY A 103 -9.74 -13.19 12.73
CA GLY A 103 -10.66 -14.34 12.72
C GLY A 103 -10.30 -15.44 13.70
N CYS A 104 -9.01 -15.70 13.90
CA CYS A 104 -8.53 -16.70 14.86
C CYS A 104 -8.77 -16.28 16.33
N TYR A 105 -8.59 -14.99 16.64
CA TYR A 105 -8.89 -14.41 17.94
C TYR A 105 -10.37 -14.60 18.29
N LEU A 106 -11.26 -14.22 17.37
CA LEU A 106 -12.71 -14.34 17.55
C LEU A 106 -13.19 -15.80 17.62
N ALA A 107 -12.54 -16.72 16.91
CA ALA A 107 -12.94 -18.13 16.87
C ALA A 107 -12.46 -18.95 18.08
N CYS A 108 -11.54 -18.43 18.90
CA CYS A 108 -10.94 -19.17 20.01
C CYS A 108 -11.92 -19.27 21.19
N PRO A 109 -12.41 -20.48 21.55
CA PRO A 109 -13.39 -20.63 22.63
C PRO A 109 -12.78 -20.45 24.02
N GLU A 110 -11.47 -20.68 24.14
CA GLU A 110 -10.72 -20.56 25.41
C GLU A 110 -10.14 -19.16 25.62
N HIS A 111 -10.35 -18.24 24.67
CA HIS A 111 -9.69 -16.93 24.64
C HIS A 111 -8.15 -17.00 24.76
N ALA A 112 -7.56 -18.11 24.30
CA ALA A 112 -6.13 -18.39 24.37
C ALA A 112 -5.31 -17.67 23.27
N ILE A 113 -5.92 -16.79 22.48
CA ILE A 113 -5.23 -16.02 21.44
C ILE A 113 -5.31 -14.55 21.83
N LYS A 114 -4.17 -13.86 21.80
CA LYS A 114 -4.05 -12.41 21.95
C LYS A 114 -3.53 -11.81 20.66
N GLU A 115 -3.88 -10.57 20.37
CA GLU A 115 -3.32 -9.83 19.24
C GLU A 115 -2.16 -8.97 19.72
N ILE A 116 -1.00 -9.15 19.10
CA ILE A 116 0.23 -8.40 19.41
C ILE A 116 0.71 -7.63 18.18
N PRO A 117 1.32 -6.44 18.35
CA PRO A 117 1.85 -5.68 17.22
C PRO A 117 3.08 -6.37 16.62
N ARG A 118 3.13 -6.48 15.28
CA ARG A 118 4.32 -6.81 14.47
C ARG A 118 4.62 -5.68 13.50
N PRO A 119 5.85 -5.13 13.46
CA PRO A 119 6.23 -4.14 12.46
C PRO A 119 6.32 -4.78 11.07
N ILE A 120 5.67 -4.16 10.08
CA ILE A 120 5.71 -4.59 8.66
C ILE A 120 6.49 -3.63 7.76
N GLY A 121 6.82 -2.45 8.27
CA GLY A 121 7.55 -1.44 7.53
C GLY A 121 7.65 -0.13 8.30
N THR A 122 8.12 0.90 7.63
CA THR A 122 8.26 2.25 8.18
C THR A 122 7.62 3.26 7.26
N ILE A 123 7.04 4.32 7.83
CA ILE A 123 6.73 5.53 7.08
C ILE A 123 7.89 6.51 7.24
N GLU A 124 8.31 7.06 6.12
CA GLU A 124 9.30 8.12 6.03
C GLU A 124 8.61 9.39 5.54
N THR A 125 8.82 10.51 6.24
CA THR A 125 8.21 11.79 5.90
C THR A 125 9.24 12.91 5.86
N GLY A 126 8.99 13.91 5.01
CA GLY A 126 9.81 15.11 4.92
C GLY A 126 9.06 16.25 4.25
N ASN A 127 9.64 17.44 4.32
CA ASN A 127 9.04 18.65 3.78
C ASN A 127 10.04 19.43 2.93
N SER A 128 9.55 20.11 1.90
CA SER A 128 10.28 21.12 1.14
C SER A 128 9.34 22.22 0.70
N ASN A 129 9.40 23.38 1.36
CA ASN A 129 8.48 24.51 1.15
C ASN A 129 7.00 24.05 1.29
N ASN A 130 6.21 24.16 0.23
CA ASN A 130 4.81 23.76 0.17
C ASN A 130 4.58 22.30 -0.25
N LEU A 131 5.66 21.51 -0.41
CA LEU A 131 5.61 20.11 -0.78
C LEU A 131 5.89 19.23 0.43
N PHE A 132 4.89 18.48 0.86
CA PHE A 132 5.02 17.38 1.81
C PHE A 132 5.30 16.08 1.06
N TYR A 133 6.19 15.25 1.59
CA TYR A 133 6.47 13.91 1.08
C TYR A 133 6.25 12.88 2.18
N ALA A 134 5.56 11.79 1.83
CA ALA A 134 5.53 10.58 2.63
C ALA A 134 5.70 9.35 1.75
N ALA A 135 6.42 8.35 2.26
CA ALA A 135 6.58 7.05 1.63
C ALA A 135 6.49 5.92 2.65
N GLY A 136 5.94 4.80 2.20
CA GLY A 136 6.03 3.55 2.95
C GLY A 136 7.25 2.77 2.47
N VAL A 137 8.02 2.21 3.41
CA VAL A 137 9.14 1.32 3.13
C VAL A 137 8.85 -0.01 3.81
N LEU A 138 8.58 -1.05 3.02
CA LEU A 138 8.26 -2.37 3.53
C LEU A 138 9.51 -3.06 4.11
N ASN A 139 9.34 -3.85 5.17
CA ASN A 139 10.42 -4.70 5.69
C ASN A 139 10.72 -5.85 4.72
N ILE A 140 11.99 -6.27 4.65
CA ILE A 140 12.42 -7.39 3.82
C ILE A 140 11.71 -8.69 4.27
N GLY A 141 11.13 -9.41 3.31
CA GLY A 141 10.42 -10.67 3.56
C GLY A 141 8.94 -10.52 3.89
N GLU A 142 8.43 -9.28 3.96
CA GLU A 142 7.00 -9.03 4.05
C GLU A 142 6.34 -9.13 2.66
N HIS A 143 5.11 -9.65 2.62
CA HIS A 143 4.34 -9.81 1.37
C HIS A 143 3.03 -9.00 1.38
N ILE A 144 2.64 -8.47 2.54
CA ILE A 144 1.38 -7.76 2.72
C ILE A 144 1.68 -6.26 2.75
N THR A 145 1.40 -5.60 1.64
CA THR A 145 1.70 -4.17 1.44
C THR A 145 0.53 -3.24 1.76
N THR A 146 -0.70 -3.74 1.66
CA THR A 146 -1.91 -2.90 1.74
C THR A 146 -2.05 -2.12 3.06
N PRO A 147 -1.75 -2.66 4.26
CA PRO A 147 -1.84 -1.88 5.49
C PRO A 147 -0.84 -0.71 5.52
N LEU A 148 0.36 -0.90 4.95
CA LEU A 148 1.36 0.16 4.87
C LEU A 148 0.94 1.25 3.88
N ILE A 149 0.38 0.87 2.73
CA ILE A 149 -0.23 1.81 1.77
C ILE A 149 -1.33 2.63 2.44
N ASP A 150 -2.21 1.97 3.19
CA ASP A 150 -3.30 2.66 3.90
C ASP A 150 -2.78 3.65 4.92
N GLU A 151 -1.71 3.33 5.67
CA GLU A 151 -1.09 4.29 6.59
C GLU A 151 -0.43 5.47 5.86
N VAL A 152 0.30 5.25 4.77
CA VAL A 152 0.88 6.33 3.94
C VAL A 152 -0.23 7.28 3.46
N LYS A 153 -1.36 6.72 3.02
CA LYS A 153 -2.55 7.49 2.61
C LYS A 153 -3.22 8.26 3.74
N LYS A 154 -2.87 8.07 5.01
CA LYS A 154 -3.36 8.92 6.11
C LYS A 154 -2.52 10.18 6.28
N GLU A 155 -1.34 10.25 5.69
CA GLU A 155 -0.44 11.38 5.85
C GLU A 155 -0.96 12.66 5.18
N HIS A 156 -0.70 13.77 5.85
CA HIS A 156 -0.91 15.13 5.36
C HIS A 156 -2.30 15.38 4.73
N ARG A 157 -3.36 14.98 5.45
CA ARG A 157 -4.77 15.08 5.01
C ARG A 157 -5.25 16.50 4.70
N HIS A 158 -4.55 17.51 5.22
CA HIS A 158 -4.93 18.91 5.07
C HIS A 158 -4.35 19.58 3.82
N ALA A 159 -3.51 18.89 3.02
CA ALA A 159 -3.06 19.44 1.74
C ALA A 159 -4.25 19.69 0.80
N THR A 160 -4.18 20.82 0.10
CA THR A 160 -5.11 21.16 -0.98
C THR A 160 -5.10 20.08 -2.07
N LEU A 161 -3.92 19.63 -2.49
CA LEU A 161 -3.73 18.58 -3.48
C LEU A 161 -2.86 17.44 -2.93
N ARG A 162 -3.30 16.20 -3.08
CA ARG A 162 -2.58 14.99 -2.68
C ARG A 162 -2.40 14.12 -3.91
N ILE A 163 -1.16 13.97 -4.34
CA ILE A 163 -0.76 13.08 -5.43
C ILE A 163 -0.37 11.74 -4.79
N ILE A 164 -1.02 10.66 -5.24
CA ILE A 164 -0.77 9.31 -4.74
C ILE A 164 -0.03 8.54 -5.85
N ASP A 165 1.23 8.20 -5.63
CA ASP A 165 2.00 7.37 -6.55
C ASP A 165 1.68 5.89 -6.24
N ALA A 166 0.81 5.27 -7.04
CA ALA A 166 0.38 3.90 -6.80
C ALA A 166 1.47 2.88 -7.18
N PRO A 167 1.46 1.65 -6.66
CA PRO A 167 2.28 0.57 -7.22
C PRO A 167 1.83 0.21 -8.65
N PRO A 168 2.65 -0.50 -9.44
CA PRO A 168 2.25 -0.96 -10.77
C PRO A 168 1.25 -2.12 -10.70
N GLY A 169 0.42 -2.25 -11.74
CA GLY A 169 -0.41 -3.44 -11.97
C GLY A 169 -1.91 -3.20 -11.86
N SER A 170 -2.62 -4.22 -11.39
CA SER A 170 -4.09 -4.23 -11.20
C SER A 170 -4.55 -5.04 -9.98
N SER A 171 -3.63 -5.30 -9.05
CA SER A 171 -3.85 -6.11 -7.84
C SER A 171 -4.30 -5.27 -6.63
N CYS A 172 -4.50 -5.90 -5.47
CA CYS A 172 -4.95 -5.23 -4.24
C CYS A 172 -4.15 -3.97 -3.85
N PRO A 173 -2.81 -3.93 -3.94
CA PRO A 173 -2.04 -2.72 -3.65
C PRO A 173 -2.47 -1.51 -4.49
N VAL A 174 -2.77 -1.74 -5.77
CA VAL A 174 -3.26 -0.71 -6.70
C VAL A 174 -4.66 -0.24 -6.31
N ILE A 175 -5.54 -1.18 -5.95
CA ILE A 175 -6.89 -0.88 -5.47
C ILE A 175 -6.81 0.02 -4.23
N HIS A 176 -6.02 -0.37 -3.24
CA HIS A 176 -5.83 0.41 -2.00
C HIS A 176 -5.23 1.78 -2.29
N ALA A 177 -4.26 1.90 -3.20
CA ALA A 177 -3.72 3.20 -3.60
C ALA A 177 -4.79 4.11 -4.24
N MET A 178 -5.61 3.56 -5.15
CA MET A 178 -6.65 4.31 -5.88
C MET A 178 -7.88 4.66 -5.01
N GLU A 179 -8.24 3.82 -4.04
CA GLU A 179 -9.48 3.99 -3.26
C GLU A 179 -9.57 5.38 -2.63
N HIS A 180 -10.76 5.99 -2.62
CA HIS A 180 -10.99 7.36 -2.13
C HIS A 180 -10.23 8.47 -2.89
N SER A 181 -9.75 8.19 -4.11
CA SER A 181 -9.26 9.24 -5.02
C SER A 181 -10.42 9.94 -5.72
N ASP A 182 -10.29 11.25 -5.93
CA ASP A 182 -11.26 12.05 -6.69
C ASP A 182 -11.09 11.82 -8.21
N PHE A 183 -9.87 11.47 -8.63
CA PHE A 183 -9.53 11.18 -10.03
C PHE A 183 -8.32 10.24 -10.12
N VAL A 184 -8.25 9.41 -11.17
CA VAL A 184 -7.10 8.57 -11.48
C VAL A 184 -6.46 9.00 -12.80
N ILE A 185 -5.15 9.24 -12.79
CA ILE A 185 -4.36 9.39 -14.01
C ILE A 185 -3.66 8.05 -14.28
N LEU A 186 -4.02 7.43 -15.40
CA LEU A 186 -3.43 6.19 -15.86
C LEU A 186 -2.26 6.49 -16.81
N VAL A 187 -1.07 6.05 -16.45
CA VAL A 187 0.16 6.24 -17.25
C VAL A 187 0.39 5.01 -18.11
N ALA A 188 0.55 5.24 -19.41
CA ALA A 188 0.77 4.19 -20.40
C ALA A 188 1.86 4.58 -21.39
N GLU A 189 2.50 3.58 -21.97
CA GLU A 189 3.41 3.75 -23.11
C GLU A 189 2.66 3.55 -24.43
N PRO A 190 3.11 4.15 -25.54
CA PRO A 190 2.46 4.04 -26.85
C PRO A 190 2.76 2.70 -27.55
N THR A 191 2.60 1.58 -26.85
CA THR A 191 2.80 0.23 -27.39
C THR A 191 1.52 -0.60 -27.28
N PRO A 192 1.32 -1.62 -28.16
CA PRO A 192 0.17 -2.52 -28.04
C PRO A 192 0.09 -3.22 -26.68
N PHE A 193 1.23 -3.57 -26.06
CA PHE A 193 1.27 -4.12 -24.71
C PHE A 193 0.88 -3.09 -23.66
N GLY A 194 1.41 -1.86 -23.76
CA GLY A 194 1.01 -0.75 -22.88
C GLY A 194 -0.49 -0.47 -22.90
N PHE A 195 -1.16 -0.66 -24.05
CA PHE A 195 -2.62 -0.59 -24.14
C PHE A 195 -3.33 -1.70 -23.35
N HIS A 196 -2.87 -2.95 -23.43
CA HIS A 196 -3.47 -4.07 -22.68
C HIS A 196 -3.29 -3.87 -21.17
N ASP A 197 -2.10 -3.47 -20.75
CA ASP A 197 -1.79 -3.23 -19.34
C ASP A 197 -2.66 -2.11 -18.78
N VAL A 198 -2.72 -0.95 -19.46
CA VAL A 198 -3.55 0.18 -19.00
C VAL A 198 -5.05 -0.14 -19.05
N ALA A 199 -5.49 -1.01 -19.97
CA ALA A 199 -6.88 -1.46 -20.01
C ALA A 199 -7.28 -2.22 -18.74
N LEU A 200 -6.38 -3.04 -18.15
CA LEU A 200 -6.62 -3.70 -16.87
C LEU A 200 -6.71 -2.68 -15.72
N ALA A 201 -5.77 -1.74 -15.64
CA ALA A 201 -5.81 -0.67 -14.64
C ALA A 201 -7.07 0.21 -14.78
N TYR A 202 -7.54 0.45 -16.01
CA TYR A 202 -8.80 1.11 -16.29
C TYR A 202 -10.01 0.33 -15.75
N GLN A 203 -10.05 -1.00 -15.90
CA GLN A 203 -11.13 -1.80 -15.30
C GLN A 203 -11.16 -1.68 -13.78
N VAL A 204 -9.99 -1.57 -13.12
CA VAL A 204 -9.91 -1.32 -11.68
C VAL A 204 -10.48 0.06 -11.32
N ALA A 205 -10.03 1.13 -11.99
CA ALA A 205 -10.58 2.47 -11.73
C ALA A 205 -12.10 2.52 -11.97
N LYS A 206 -12.58 1.84 -13.01
CA LYS A 206 -14.00 1.72 -13.34
C LYS A 206 -14.79 0.94 -12.28
N SER A 207 -14.27 -0.16 -11.76
CA SER A 207 -14.95 -0.94 -10.71
C SER A 207 -15.08 -0.15 -9.40
N LEU A 208 -14.10 0.73 -9.13
CA LEU A 208 -14.13 1.69 -8.02
C LEU A 208 -15.00 2.93 -8.30
N SER A 209 -15.59 3.04 -9.50
CA SER A 209 -16.39 4.19 -9.93
C SER A 209 -15.64 5.53 -9.86
N ILE A 210 -14.32 5.52 -10.09
CA ILE A 210 -13.48 6.72 -10.06
C ILE A 210 -13.30 7.24 -11.49
N PRO A 211 -13.54 8.53 -11.77
CA PRO A 211 -13.24 9.09 -13.09
C PRO A 211 -11.73 9.03 -13.35
N CYS A 212 -11.35 8.72 -14.59
CA CYS A 212 -9.95 8.58 -14.95
C CYS A 212 -9.62 9.17 -16.32
N GLY A 213 -8.36 9.57 -16.47
CA GLY A 213 -7.76 10.01 -17.74
C GLY A 213 -6.50 9.20 -18.01
N ILE A 214 -6.05 9.20 -19.26
CA ILE A 214 -4.83 8.49 -19.66
C ILE A 214 -3.77 9.52 -20.08
N VAL A 215 -2.56 9.35 -19.57
CA VAL A 215 -1.36 10.04 -20.05
C VAL A 215 -0.50 9.03 -20.80
N ILE A 216 -0.25 9.32 -22.07
CA ILE A 216 0.68 8.55 -22.89
C ILE A 216 2.07 9.13 -22.69
N ASN A 217 2.90 8.44 -21.93
CA ASN A 217 4.29 8.82 -21.74
C ASN A 217 5.10 8.31 -22.92
N ASN A 218 5.41 9.22 -23.85
CA ASN A 218 6.14 8.90 -25.07
C ASN A 218 7.64 9.02 -24.80
N MET A 219 8.34 7.89 -24.69
CA MET A 219 9.79 7.86 -24.75
C MET A 219 10.17 8.05 -26.22
N VAL A 220 10.52 9.28 -26.60
CA VAL A 220 11.04 9.56 -27.94
C VAL A 220 12.39 8.83 -28.05
N GLU A 221 12.48 7.89 -28.99
CA GLU A 221 13.76 7.30 -29.42
C GLU A 221 14.68 8.33 -30.08
#